data_AF-A0A670ZQ96-F1
#
_entry.id   AF-A0A670ZQ96-F1
#
_cell.length_a   1.000
_cell.length_b   1.000
_cell.length_c   1.000
_cell.angle_alpha   90.00
_cell.angle_beta   90.00
_cell.angle_gamma   90.00
#
_symmetry.space_group_name_H-M   'P 1'
#
loop_
_entity.id
_entity.type
_entity.pdbx_description
1 polymer ?
#
loop_
_entity_poly.entity_id
_entity_poly.type
_entity_poly.pdbx_seq_one_letter_code
_entity_poly.pdbx_strand_id
1 'polypeptide(L)'
;MSGARRRGAGHSLAGFRRGAGQDEANAAAIPQGLLRAARKSGQLNLSGRELTEDEEVPLHIWRINLDTPEEAHQNLSFTGADRWWEQTDLNKLILSSNKLQCLSDDIKLLPALTVLDVHDNQLTSLPSAIGSLENLQKLNLSHNKLQEIPEELTQLKHLRSLLLQHNELYHLPNEFGQLVSLEELVSRS
;
A
#
# COMPACT_ATOMS: atom_id res chain seq x y z
N MET A 1 -14.16 -39.78 -66.69
CA MET A 1 -13.06 -38.80 -66.82
C MET A 1 -12.64 -38.42 -65.40
N SER A 2 -11.91 -39.27 -64.68
CA SER A 2 -10.47 -39.58 -64.83
C SER A 2 -9.57 -38.39 -64.46
N GLY A 3 -9.12 -38.41 -63.20
CA GLY A 3 -7.73 -38.12 -62.81
C GLY A 3 -7.28 -36.65 -62.70
N ALA A 4 -6.85 -36.24 -61.50
CA ALA A 4 -5.42 -36.12 -61.19
C ALA A 4 -5.19 -35.70 -59.73
N ARG A 5 -4.46 -36.55 -59.00
CA ARG A 5 -3.79 -36.23 -57.73
C ARG A 5 -2.56 -35.36 -58.00
N ARG A 6 -2.27 -34.41 -57.10
CA ARG A 6 -0.89 -34.09 -56.68
C ARG A 6 -0.83 -33.89 -55.16
N ARG A 7 0.09 -34.63 -54.55
CA ARG A 7 0.57 -34.51 -53.15
C ARG A 7 1.98 -33.92 -53.19
N GLY A 8 2.36 -33.25 -52.10
CA GLY A 8 3.73 -32.84 -51.75
C GLY A 8 3.82 -31.33 -51.55
N ALA A 9 4.49 -30.78 -50.54
CA ALA A 9 5.18 -31.29 -49.36
C ALA A 9 5.24 -30.12 -48.36
N GLY A 10 5.38 -30.44 -47.07
CA GLY A 10 5.20 -29.47 -45.98
C GLY A 10 6.26 -28.39 -45.88
N HIS A 11 5.93 -27.34 -45.12
CA HIS A 11 6.84 -26.68 -44.20
C HIS A 11 6.02 -26.14 -43.02
N SER A 12 6.40 -26.60 -41.84
CA SER A 12 5.97 -26.10 -40.54
C SER A 12 6.57 -24.72 -40.32
N LEU A 13 5.76 -23.72 -39.96
CA LEU A 13 6.20 -22.57 -39.20
C LEU A 13 5.19 -22.32 -38.08
N ALA A 14 5.67 -22.64 -36.88
CA ALA A 14 5.09 -22.31 -35.60
C ALA A 14 5.16 -20.81 -35.31
N GLY A 15 4.32 -20.36 -34.36
CA GLY A 15 4.38 -19.04 -33.73
C GLY A 15 3.43 -18.05 -34.41
N PHE A 16 2.40 -17.50 -33.77
CA PHE A 16 2.30 -17.10 -32.37
C PHE A 16 0.88 -17.36 -31.86
N ARG A 17 0.73 -18.32 -30.94
CA ARG A 17 -0.32 -18.24 -29.92
C ARG A 17 0.15 -17.19 -28.91
N ARG A 18 -0.36 -15.97 -29.00
CA ARG A 18 -0.43 -15.12 -27.81
C ARG A 18 -1.76 -15.47 -27.16
N GLY A 19 -1.69 -16.32 -26.14
CA GLY A 19 -2.85 -16.71 -25.36
C GLY A 19 -3.51 -15.47 -24.78
N ALA A 20 -4.67 -15.12 -25.32
CA ALA A 20 -5.72 -14.51 -24.54
C ALA A 20 -6.18 -15.57 -23.54
N GLY A 21 -5.70 -15.45 -22.30
CA GLY A 21 -6.01 -16.36 -21.22
C GLY A 21 -5.72 -15.65 -19.92
N GLN A 22 -6.79 -15.30 -19.22
CA GLN A 22 -6.86 -14.69 -17.88
C GLN A 22 -6.77 -13.15 -17.83
N ASP A 23 -7.60 -12.50 -18.65
CA ASP A 23 -8.38 -11.36 -18.17
C ASP A 23 -9.63 -11.94 -17.47
N GLU A 24 -10.04 -11.36 -16.33
CA GLU A 24 -11.07 -11.82 -15.37
C GLU A 24 -10.57 -12.68 -14.18
N ALA A 25 -9.92 -12.03 -13.21
CA ALA A 25 -10.11 -12.21 -11.74
C ALA A 25 -8.93 -11.62 -10.94
N ASN A 26 -8.77 -10.28 -10.90
CA ASN A 26 -8.14 -9.63 -9.75
C ASN A 26 -8.36 -8.10 -9.77
N ALA A 27 -9.53 -7.63 -9.31
CA ALA A 27 -9.75 -6.18 -9.13
C ALA A 27 -8.90 -5.60 -7.99
N ALA A 28 -8.35 -6.47 -7.12
CA ALA A 28 -7.49 -6.11 -6.00
C ALA A 28 -5.97 -6.23 -6.30
N ALA A 29 -5.58 -6.71 -7.49
CA ALA A 29 -4.16 -6.87 -7.82
C ALA A 29 -3.46 -5.51 -7.93
N ILE A 30 -2.50 -5.29 -7.04
CA ILE A 30 -1.65 -4.11 -7.10
C ILE A 30 -0.68 -4.25 -8.28
N PRO A 31 -0.66 -3.31 -9.23
CA PRO A 31 0.22 -3.41 -10.38
C PRO A 31 1.69 -3.50 -9.97
N GLN A 32 2.43 -4.47 -10.50
CA GLN A 32 3.86 -4.64 -10.18
C GLN A 32 4.67 -3.37 -10.45
N GLY A 33 4.34 -2.63 -11.52
CA GLY A 33 4.98 -1.34 -11.83
C GLY A 33 4.83 -0.30 -10.71
N LEU A 34 3.71 -0.33 -9.98
CA LEU A 34 3.47 0.55 -8.84
C LEU A 34 4.35 0.16 -7.64
N LEU A 35 4.49 -1.14 -7.37
CA LEU A 35 5.38 -1.65 -6.33
C LEU A 35 6.86 -1.33 -6.64
N ARG A 36 7.26 -1.42 -7.91
CA ARG A 36 8.62 -1.02 -8.35
C ARG A 36 8.84 0.48 -8.16
N ALA A 37 7.86 1.31 -8.54
CA ALA A 37 7.93 2.76 -8.33
C ALA A 37 8.01 3.12 -6.84
N ALA A 38 7.26 2.41 -5.99
CA ALA A 38 7.30 2.59 -4.54
C ALA A 38 8.68 2.24 -3.96
N ARG A 39 9.27 1.11 -4.34
CA ARG A 39 10.63 0.72 -3.90
C ARG A 39 11.71 1.71 -4.35
N LYS A 40 11.51 2.39 -5.48
CA LYS A 40 12.43 3.42 -6.00
C LYS A 40 12.27 4.78 -5.31
N SER A 41 11.08 5.11 -4.82
CA SER A 41 10.75 6.46 -4.33
C SER A 41 10.46 6.55 -2.83
N GLY A 42 10.21 5.42 -2.18
CA GLY A 42 9.66 5.34 -0.83
C GLY A 42 8.20 5.82 -0.74
N GLN A 43 7.50 6.00 -1.87
CA GLN A 43 6.12 6.48 -1.88
C GLN A 43 5.18 5.50 -2.57
N LEU A 44 4.09 5.15 -1.91
CA LEU A 44 3.08 4.25 -2.43
C LEU A 44 1.70 4.90 -2.31
N ASN A 45 1.01 5.01 -3.44
CA ASN A 45 -0.37 5.50 -3.49
C ASN A 45 -1.29 4.40 -4.02
N LEU A 46 -2.22 3.98 -3.17
CA LEU A 46 -3.22 2.95 -3.41
C LEU A 46 -4.63 3.49 -3.20
N SER A 47 -4.82 4.79 -3.38
CA SER A 47 -6.14 5.43 -3.25
C SER A 47 -7.15 4.96 -4.28
N GLY A 48 -8.43 4.95 -3.92
CA GLY A 48 -9.52 4.72 -4.88
C GLY A 48 -9.58 3.32 -5.48
N ARG A 49 -9.07 2.30 -4.77
CA ARG A 49 -8.95 0.92 -5.26
C ARG A 49 -9.99 -0.04 -4.69
N GLU A 50 -10.94 0.50 -3.94
CA GLU A 50 -11.98 -0.27 -3.25
C GLU A 50 -11.42 -1.32 -2.28
N LEU A 51 -10.22 -1.10 -1.74
CA LEU A 51 -9.57 -2.03 -0.83
C LEU A 51 -10.43 -2.25 0.42
N THR A 52 -10.63 -3.50 0.78
CA THR A 52 -11.30 -3.94 2.02
C THR A 52 -10.33 -4.76 2.88
N GLU A 53 -10.73 -5.07 4.10
CA GLU A 53 -9.96 -5.99 4.96
C GLU A 53 -9.97 -7.42 4.40
N ASP A 54 -11.15 -7.89 3.97
CA ASP A 54 -11.37 -9.25 3.46
C ASP A 54 -10.81 -9.49 2.05
N GLU A 55 -10.64 -8.43 1.23
CA GLU A 55 -10.02 -8.48 -0.10
C GLU A 55 -8.75 -7.60 -0.22
N GLU A 56 -7.98 -7.59 0.88
CA GLU A 56 -6.54 -7.33 0.95
C GLU A 56 -6.07 -5.87 0.67
N VAL A 57 -5.60 -5.20 1.73
CA VAL A 57 -4.30 -4.52 1.65
C VAL A 57 -3.26 -5.65 1.73
N PRO A 58 -2.70 -6.13 0.61
CA PRO A 58 -1.99 -7.40 0.65
C PRO A 58 -0.81 -7.36 1.61
N LEU A 59 -0.53 -8.46 2.31
CA LEU A 59 0.56 -8.59 3.29
C LEU A 59 1.90 -8.07 2.75
N HIS A 60 2.12 -8.23 1.45
CA HIS A 60 3.33 -7.78 0.76
C HIS A 60 3.50 -6.24 0.73
N ILE A 61 2.45 -5.43 0.97
CA ILE A 61 2.60 -3.98 1.18
C ILE A 61 3.32 -3.71 2.50
N TRP A 62 2.84 -4.31 3.59
CA TRP A 62 3.45 -4.13 4.91
C TRP A 62 4.91 -4.59 4.91
N ARG A 63 5.21 -5.59 4.09
CA ARG A 63 6.52 -6.19 3.93
C ARG A 63 7.30 -5.65 2.73
N ILE A 64 6.88 -4.53 2.12
CA ILE A 64 7.50 -4.02 0.88
C ILE A 64 9.00 -3.75 1.00
N ASN A 65 9.46 -3.41 2.20
CA ASN A 65 10.88 -3.19 2.54
C ASN A 65 11.62 -4.49 2.94
N LEU A 66 10.90 -5.56 3.30
CA LEU A 66 11.46 -6.83 3.78
C LEU A 66 11.59 -7.86 2.66
N ASP A 67 10.62 -7.90 1.75
CA ASP A 67 10.55 -8.94 0.74
C ASP A 67 11.35 -8.54 -0.51
N THR A 68 12.43 -9.27 -0.76
CA THR A 68 13.18 -9.19 -2.02
C THR A 68 12.24 -9.56 -3.18
N PRO A 69 12.03 -8.68 -4.16
CA PRO A 69 11.15 -8.99 -5.28
C PRO A 69 11.69 -10.20 -6.07
N GLU A 70 10.81 -11.11 -6.48
CA GLU A 70 11.19 -12.33 -7.22
C GLU A 70 12.04 -12.05 -8.47
N GLU A 71 11.80 -10.90 -9.09
CA GLU A 71 12.52 -10.37 -10.26
C GLU A 71 14.01 -10.13 -9.99
N ALA A 72 14.39 -9.86 -8.75
CA ALA A 72 15.79 -9.73 -8.34
C ALA A 72 16.51 -11.09 -8.36
N HIS A 73 15.80 -12.19 -8.15
CA HIS A 73 16.35 -13.53 -8.24
C HIS A 73 16.53 -14.01 -9.70
N GLN A 74 15.83 -13.37 -10.66
CA GLN A 74 15.83 -13.78 -12.07
C GLN A 74 16.77 -12.97 -12.98
N ASN A 75 17.31 -11.83 -12.52
CA ASN A 75 18.10 -10.92 -13.35
C ASN A 75 19.58 -10.88 -12.94
N LEU A 76 20.39 -11.79 -13.48
CA LEU A 76 21.86 -11.86 -13.33
C LEU A 76 22.65 -10.81 -14.15
N SER A 77 21.97 -9.87 -14.83
CA SER A 77 22.55 -9.06 -15.92
C SER A 77 22.44 -7.54 -15.73
N PHE A 78 22.42 -7.03 -14.50
CA PHE A 78 22.38 -5.57 -14.30
C PHE A 78 23.68 -5.03 -13.70
N THR A 79 24.30 -4.10 -14.42
CA THR A 79 25.35 -3.22 -13.91
C THR A 79 24.80 -2.35 -12.77
N GLY A 80 25.65 -1.98 -11.79
CA GLY A 80 25.24 -1.40 -10.50
C GLY A 80 24.32 -0.17 -10.52
N ALA A 81 24.12 0.49 -11.66
CA ALA A 81 23.19 1.62 -11.81
C ALA A 81 21.70 1.22 -11.93
N ASP A 82 21.40 -0.06 -12.21
CA ASP A 82 20.04 -0.56 -12.42
C ASP A 82 19.45 -1.30 -11.21
N ARG A 83 20.13 -1.19 -10.06
CA ARG A 83 19.64 -1.73 -8.79
C ARG A 83 18.53 -0.86 -8.22
N TRP A 84 17.38 -0.83 -8.87
CA TRP A 84 16.17 -0.18 -8.37
C TRP A 84 15.70 -0.74 -7.00
N TRP A 85 16.33 -1.81 -6.52
CA TRP A 85 16.15 -2.45 -5.22
C TRP A 85 17.10 -1.95 -4.11
N GLU A 86 17.97 -0.95 -4.33
CA GLU A 86 18.69 -0.26 -3.25
C GLU A 86 17.81 0.80 -2.54
N GLN A 87 16.67 0.30 -2.06
CA GLN A 87 16.25 0.41 -0.64
C GLN A 87 15.89 1.80 -0.10
N THR A 88 15.06 2.56 -0.84
CA THR A 88 14.32 3.65 -0.17
C THR A 88 13.18 3.03 0.62
N ASP A 89 13.31 3.01 1.95
CA ASP A 89 12.22 2.58 2.81
C ASP A 89 10.97 3.40 2.53
N LEU A 90 9.82 2.72 2.55
CA LEU A 90 8.54 3.38 2.40
C LEU A 90 8.35 4.47 3.47
N ASN A 91 8.38 5.73 3.04
CA ASN A 91 8.23 6.92 3.87
C ASN A 91 6.87 7.60 3.70
N LYS A 92 6.13 7.30 2.64
CA LYS A 92 4.81 7.85 2.38
C LYS A 92 3.85 6.78 1.85
N LEU A 93 2.76 6.58 2.57
CA LEU A 93 1.70 5.64 2.20
C LEU A 93 0.37 6.39 2.12
N ILE A 94 -0.28 6.31 0.96
CA ILE A 94 -1.62 6.85 0.71
C ILE A 94 -2.55 5.66 0.42
N LEU A 95 -3.54 5.48 1.28
CA LEU A 95 -4.59 4.46 1.24
C LEU A 95 -5.99 5.12 1.20
N SER A 96 -6.08 6.38 0.80
CA SER A 96 -7.31 7.15 0.88
C SER A 96 -8.41 6.70 -0.09
N SER A 97 -9.67 7.04 0.19
CA SER A 97 -10.81 6.69 -0.67
C SER A 97 -10.89 5.19 -0.95
N ASN A 98 -10.80 4.38 0.11
CA ASN A 98 -10.96 2.93 0.07
C ASN A 98 -12.12 2.51 0.99
N LYS A 99 -12.26 1.21 1.26
CA LYS A 99 -13.32 0.64 2.10
C LYS A 99 -12.73 -0.06 3.33
N LEU A 100 -11.58 0.42 3.83
CA LEU A 100 -10.88 -0.17 4.96
C LEU A 100 -11.68 0.04 6.25
N GLN A 101 -11.89 -1.04 7.02
CA GLN A 101 -12.58 -1.00 8.31
C GLN A 101 -11.63 -1.00 9.51
N CYS A 102 -10.42 -1.54 9.32
CA CYS A 102 -9.31 -1.46 10.27
C CYS A 102 -7.97 -1.33 9.53
N LEU A 103 -6.91 -1.06 10.28
CA LEU A 103 -5.52 -1.19 9.80
C LEU A 103 -4.85 -2.36 10.52
N SER A 104 -4.03 -3.12 9.80
CA SER A 104 -3.28 -4.25 10.36
C SER A 104 -2.16 -3.78 11.29
N ASP A 105 -1.87 -4.58 12.33
CA ASP A 105 -0.69 -4.43 13.19
C ASP A 105 0.64 -4.49 12.41
N ASP A 106 0.61 -5.03 11.19
CA ASP A 106 1.79 -5.09 10.30
C ASP A 106 2.23 -3.71 9.81
N ILE A 107 1.47 -2.63 10.07
CA ILE A 107 1.93 -1.25 9.90
C ILE A 107 3.28 -0.99 10.58
N LYS A 108 3.60 -1.70 11.66
CA LYS A 108 4.90 -1.65 12.36
C LYS A 108 6.09 -2.06 11.51
N LEU A 109 5.86 -2.79 10.41
CA LEU A 109 6.90 -3.21 9.47
C LEU A 109 7.33 -2.08 8.52
N LEU A 110 6.72 -0.90 8.64
CA LEU A 110 7.03 0.30 7.88
C LEU A 110 7.59 1.43 8.79
N PRO A 111 8.71 1.21 9.50
CA PRO A 111 9.20 2.13 10.54
C PRO A 111 9.68 3.50 9.99
N ALA A 112 9.94 3.60 8.69
CA ALA A 112 10.37 4.82 8.04
C ALA A 112 9.22 5.75 7.62
N LEU A 113 7.95 5.37 7.85
CA LEU A 113 6.80 6.21 7.47
C LEU A 113 6.85 7.58 8.15
N THR A 114 6.78 8.61 7.32
CA THR A 114 6.65 10.02 7.71
C THR A 114 5.26 10.56 7.39
N VAL A 115 4.58 9.98 6.41
CA VAL A 115 3.23 10.36 6.00
C VAL A 115 2.36 9.11 5.82
N LEU A 116 1.26 9.06 6.55
CA LEU A 116 0.21 8.07 6.39
C LEU A 116 -1.11 8.80 6.13
N ASP A 117 -1.69 8.54 4.96
CA ASP A 117 -2.99 9.10 4.57
C ASP A 117 -3.98 7.97 4.35
N VAL A 118 -4.97 7.86 5.23
CA VAL A 118 -6.05 6.87 5.20
C VAL A 118 -7.42 7.58 5.21
N HIS A 119 -7.49 8.82 4.73
CA HIS A 119 -8.75 9.57 4.69
C HIS A 119 -9.79 8.89 3.80
N ASP A 120 -11.08 9.17 4.05
CA ASP A 120 -12.19 8.64 3.25
C ASP A 120 -12.16 7.11 3.20
N ASN A 121 -12.24 6.51 4.38
CA ASN A 121 -12.34 5.06 4.59
C ASN A 121 -13.48 4.78 5.59
N GLN A 122 -13.55 3.56 6.10
CA GLN A 122 -14.58 3.12 7.05
C GLN A 122 -13.95 2.67 8.38
N LEU A 123 -12.78 3.21 8.74
CA LEU A 123 -12.02 2.77 9.91
C LEU A 123 -12.83 3.00 11.18
N THR A 124 -13.07 1.94 11.94
CA THR A 124 -13.77 2.01 13.25
C THR A 124 -12.80 2.08 14.42
N SER A 125 -11.57 1.60 14.23
CA SER A 125 -10.50 1.62 15.23
C SER A 125 -9.12 1.73 14.55
N LEU A 126 -8.09 1.95 15.36
CA LEU A 126 -6.69 1.91 14.95
C LEU A 126 -5.94 0.82 15.73
N PRO A 127 -4.97 0.13 15.10
CA PRO A 127 -4.12 -0.83 15.78
C PRO A 127 -3.21 -0.13 16.80
N SER A 128 -2.91 -0.79 17.92
CA SER A 128 -1.92 -0.29 18.90
C SER A 128 -0.54 -0.15 18.27
N ALA A 129 -0.23 -0.96 17.26
CA ALA A 129 0.97 -0.87 16.45
C ALA A 129 1.18 0.49 15.77
N ILE A 130 0.16 1.36 15.69
CA ILE A 130 0.34 2.72 15.19
C ILE A 130 1.42 3.50 15.96
N GLY A 131 1.57 3.22 17.27
CA GLY A 131 2.57 3.87 18.12
C GLY A 131 4.02 3.55 17.74
N SER A 132 4.27 2.47 17.00
CA SER A 132 5.64 2.13 16.56
C SER A 132 6.14 2.97 15.39
N LEU A 133 5.30 3.80 14.78
CA LEU A 133 5.68 4.67 13.65
C LEU A 133 6.38 5.94 14.15
N GLU A 134 7.48 5.81 14.89
CA GLU A 134 8.13 6.92 15.59
C GLU A 134 8.47 8.12 14.68
N ASN A 135 8.75 7.87 13.39
CA ASN A 135 9.08 8.88 12.39
C ASN A 135 7.87 9.61 11.78
N LEU A 136 6.63 9.23 12.14
CA LEU A 136 5.43 9.76 11.51
C LEU A 136 5.26 11.25 11.82
N GLN A 137 5.10 12.06 10.78
CA GLN A 137 4.95 13.51 10.88
C GLN A 137 3.55 13.97 10.49
N LYS A 138 2.89 13.24 9.58
CA LYS A 138 1.55 13.57 9.10
C LYS A 138 0.68 12.33 9.10
N LEU A 139 -0.46 12.42 9.79
CA LEU A 139 -1.46 11.37 9.86
C LEU A 139 -2.82 11.96 9.51
N ASN A 140 -3.38 11.51 8.38
CA ASN A 140 -4.72 11.89 7.95
C ASN A 140 -5.68 10.72 8.11
N LEU A 141 -6.60 10.87 9.06
CA LEU A 141 -7.65 9.91 9.42
C LEU A 141 -9.04 10.50 9.21
N SER A 142 -9.15 11.66 8.56
CA SER A 142 -10.42 12.34 8.33
C SER A 142 -11.39 11.49 7.49
N HIS A 143 -12.69 11.72 7.66
CA HIS A 143 -13.74 10.95 6.96
C HIS A 143 -13.61 9.44 7.20
N ASN A 144 -13.66 9.03 8.47
CA ASN A 144 -13.70 7.64 8.92
C ASN A 144 -14.81 7.49 9.97
N LYS A 145 -14.86 6.35 10.67
CA LYS A 145 -15.86 6.03 11.70
C LYS A 145 -15.22 5.79 13.07
N LEU A 146 -14.07 6.42 13.32
CA LEU A 146 -13.33 6.22 14.57
C LEU A 146 -14.13 6.74 15.74
N GLN A 147 -14.33 5.90 16.75
CA GLN A 147 -15.00 6.28 18.01
C GLN A 147 -14.00 6.68 19.09
N GLU A 148 -12.80 6.10 19.05
CA GLU A 148 -11.71 6.38 19.97
C GLU A 148 -10.37 6.40 19.24
N ILE A 149 -9.36 6.96 19.90
CA ILE A 149 -7.97 6.95 19.45
C ILE A 149 -7.15 6.16 20.46
N PRO A 150 -6.34 5.17 20.04
CA PRO A 150 -5.52 4.38 20.94
C PRO A 150 -4.50 5.26 21.68
N GLU A 151 -4.21 4.93 22.93
CA GLU A 151 -3.23 5.65 23.74
C GLU A 151 -1.83 5.62 23.10
N GLU A 152 -1.52 4.56 22.36
CA GLU A 152 -0.27 4.37 21.64
C GLU A 152 -0.02 5.45 20.58
N LEU A 153 -1.06 6.13 20.07
CA LEU A 153 -0.86 7.27 19.16
C LEU A 153 -0.02 8.37 19.83
N THR A 154 -0.10 8.51 21.15
CA THR A 154 0.67 9.50 21.93
C THR A 154 2.18 9.22 21.94
N GLN A 155 2.61 8.03 21.49
CA GLN A 155 4.01 7.67 21.32
C GLN A 155 4.65 8.37 20.12
N LEU A 156 3.85 8.91 19.19
CA LEU A 156 4.32 9.57 17.96
C LEU A 156 4.91 10.96 18.23
N LYS A 157 6.11 11.01 18.81
CA LYS A 157 6.75 12.27 19.26
C LYS A 157 7.13 13.22 18.12
N HIS A 158 7.19 12.73 16.89
CA HIS A 158 7.47 13.52 15.69
C HIS A 158 6.22 13.95 14.90
N LEU A 159 5.02 13.58 15.37
CA LEU A 159 3.77 13.92 14.70
C LEU A 159 3.52 15.43 14.76
N ARG A 160 3.35 16.05 13.59
CA ARG A 160 3.13 17.49 13.43
C ARG A 160 1.72 17.83 13.00
N SER A 161 1.11 17.00 12.16
CA SER A 161 -0.24 17.22 11.65
C SER A 161 -1.09 15.96 11.85
N LEU A 162 -2.20 16.12 12.56
CA LEU A 162 -3.18 15.08 12.84
C LEU A 162 -4.58 15.56 12.44
N LEU A 163 -5.12 14.94 11.40
CA LEU A 163 -6.45 15.25 10.85
C LEU A 163 -7.43 14.14 11.22
N LEU A 164 -8.45 14.48 12.00
CA LEU A 164 -9.44 13.60 12.61
C LEU A 164 -10.89 14.06 12.32
N GLN A 165 -11.09 15.16 11.57
CA GLN A 165 -12.43 15.66 11.25
C GLN A 165 -13.30 14.61 10.57
N HIS A 166 -14.62 14.72 10.75
CA HIS A 166 -15.59 13.78 10.22
C HIS A 166 -15.30 12.33 10.64
N ASN A 167 -15.14 12.13 11.95
CA ASN A 167 -15.17 10.84 12.66
C ASN A 167 -16.28 10.85 13.72
N GLU A 168 -16.41 9.76 14.48
CA GLU A 168 -17.41 9.57 15.54
C GLU A 168 -16.79 9.68 16.95
N LEU A 169 -15.69 10.45 17.07
CA LEU A 169 -14.92 10.59 18.31
C LEU A 169 -15.75 11.29 19.40
N TYR A 170 -15.93 10.62 20.54
CA TYR A 170 -16.60 11.20 21.71
C TYR A 170 -15.64 11.86 22.71
N HIS A 171 -14.35 11.51 22.63
CA HIS A 171 -13.28 12.12 23.43
C HIS A 171 -11.93 11.97 22.72
N LEU A 172 -10.96 12.78 23.15
CA LEU A 172 -9.54 12.57 22.83
C LEU A 172 -8.85 12.05 24.11
N PRO A 173 -7.85 11.16 23.99
CA PRO A 173 -7.04 10.71 25.12
C PRO A 173 -6.46 11.89 25.91
N ASN A 174 -6.46 11.78 27.25
CA ASN A 174 -5.92 12.80 28.15
C ASN A 174 -4.42 13.06 27.90
N GLU A 175 -3.75 12.04 27.36
CA GLU A 175 -2.34 11.96 27.06
C GLU A 175 -1.96 12.65 25.75
N PHE A 176 -2.90 13.30 25.03
CA PHE A 176 -2.59 14.06 23.80
C PHE A 176 -1.55 15.18 24.03
N GLY A 177 -1.43 15.69 25.25
CA GLY A 177 -0.36 16.62 25.63
C GLY A 177 1.07 16.04 25.48
N GLN A 178 1.21 14.72 25.30
CA GLN A 178 2.49 14.07 25.06
C GLN A 178 2.96 14.15 23.59
N LEU A 179 2.11 14.63 22.67
CA LEU A 179 2.46 14.89 21.27
C LEU A 179 3.19 16.23 21.16
N VAL A 180 4.43 16.26 21.66
CA VAL A 180 5.22 17.50 21.84
C VAL A 180 5.55 18.25 20.55
N SER A 181 5.49 17.59 19.39
CA SER A 181 5.74 18.20 18.08
C SER A 181 4.48 18.56 17.32
N LEU A 182 3.29 18.39 17.91
CA LEU A 182 2.02 18.61 17.21
C LEU A 182 1.80 20.11 16.96
N GLU A 183 1.75 20.48 15.70
CA GLU A 183 1.55 21.85 15.22
C GLU A 183 0.10 22.07 14.79
N GLU A 184 -0.54 21.03 14.26
CA GLU A 184 -1.89 21.06 13.71
C GLU A 184 -2.71 19.86 14.20
N LEU A 185 -3.84 20.15 14.86
CA LEU A 185 -4.85 19.17 15.24
C LEU A 185 -6.21 19.64 14.74
N VAL A 186 -6.82 18.88 13.84
CA VAL A 186 -8.17 19.15 13.35
C VAL A 186 -9.06 17.98 13.73
N SER A 187 -9.95 18.15 14.71
CA SER A 187 -10.80 17.07 15.23
C SER A 187 -12.30 17.38 15.20
N ARG A 188 -12.69 18.53 14.66
CA ARG A 188 -14.10 18.98 14.66
C ARG A 188 -14.86 18.30 13.53
N SER A 189 -16.08 17.85 13.83
CA SER A 189 -17.04 17.25 12.91
C SER A 189 -17.66 18.26 11.94
#